data_AF-A0A6A4V0M9-F1
#
_entry.id   AF-A0A6A4V0M9-F1
#
_cell.length_a   1.000
_cell.length_b   1.000
_cell.length_c   1.000
_cell.angle_alpha   90.00
_cell.angle_beta   90.00
_cell.angle_gamma   90.00
#
_symmetry.space_group_name_H-M   'P 1'
#
loop_
_entity.id
_entity.type
_entity.pdbx_description
1 polymer ?
#
loop_
_entity_poly.entity_id
_entity_poly.type
_entity_poly.pdbx_seq_one_letter_code
_entity_poly.pdbx_strand_id
1 'polypeptide(L)'
;MSNKAGTTFLEVLIALFVFTLMVSAVFPVFMSTRRMDLYSKAFTEARQLAQTRIEWIYSQSQNYGYLDTLYQLSTTESYTCSGFTYTVDAITLDILYNEPSSVVTCTKTTAPFVLELIFTKNDAILTEDFIDIKITVNDIRTSTTIKLYETLYATGFIQ
;
A
#
# COMPACT_ATOMS: atom_id res chain seq x y z
N MET A 1 -57.64 40.59 7.00
CA MET A 1 -57.11 40.80 5.63
C MET A 1 -55.62 40.51 5.67
N SER A 2 -55.17 39.52 4.89
CA SER A 2 -53.79 39.03 4.90
C SER A 2 -52.89 40.01 4.12
N ASN A 3 -51.96 40.65 4.82
CA ASN A 3 -50.91 41.47 4.21
C ASN A 3 -49.93 40.55 3.48
N LYS A 4 -50.11 40.36 2.18
CA LYS A 4 -49.08 39.80 1.30
C LYS A 4 -48.09 40.92 0.97
N ALA A 5 -47.07 41.08 1.80
CA ALA A 5 -45.91 41.88 1.46
C ALA A 5 -45.17 41.17 0.31
N GLY A 6 -45.23 41.73 -0.89
CA GLY A 6 -44.46 41.24 -2.03
C GLY A 6 -42.98 41.53 -1.81
N THR A 7 -42.13 40.52 -1.98
CA THR A 7 -40.67 40.64 -1.96
C THR A 7 -40.24 41.69 -2.98
N THR A 8 -39.46 42.67 -2.53
CA THR A 8 -38.97 43.74 -3.42
C THR A 8 -37.78 43.23 -4.26
N PHE A 9 -37.65 43.71 -5.50
CA PHE A 9 -36.54 43.32 -6.40
C PHE A 9 -35.16 43.52 -5.76
N LEU A 10 -35.02 44.56 -4.94
CA LEU A 10 -33.81 44.86 -4.17
C LEU A 10 -33.48 43.75 -3.16
N GLU A 11 -34.49 43.23 -2.45
CA GLU A 11 -34.33 42.17 -1.46
C GLU A 11 -33.86 40.86 -2.12
N VAL A 12 -34.36 40.55 -3.32
CA VAL A 12 -33.90 39.40 -4.12
C VAL A 12 -32.44 39.57 -4.57
N LEU A 13 -32.04 40.78 -4.97
CA LEU A 13 -30.65 41.07 -5.37
C LEU A 13 -29.67 40.94 -4.19
N ILE A 14 -30.05 41.47 -3.02
CA ILE A 14 -29.26 41.34 -1.80
C ILE A 14 -29.16 39.87 -1.38
N ALA A 15 -30.26 39.12 -1.43
CA ALA A 15 -30.28 37.70 -1.12
C ALA A 15 -29.37 36.89 -2.06
N LEU A 16 -29.42 37.16 -3.37
CA LEU A 16 -28.55 36.51 -4.36
C LEU A 16 -27.07 36.84 -4.11
N PHE A 17 -26.76 38.11 -3.81
CA PHE A 17 -25.40 38.55 -3.52
C PHE A 17 -24.83 37.84 -2.28
N VAL A 18 -25.60 37.83 -1.17
CA VAL A 18 -25.22 37.14 0.06
C VAL A 18 -25.08 35.63 -0.16
N PHE A 19 -25.98 35.03 -0.96
CA PHE A 19 -25.90 33.61 -1.31
C PHE A 19 -24.64 33.28 -2.10
N THR A 20 -24.26 34.08 -3.10
CA THR A 20 -23.01 33.88 -3.84
C THR A 20 -21.78 34.00 -2.95
N LEU A 21 -21.77 34.93 -1.99
CA LEU A 21 -20.68 35.05 -1.02
C LEU A 21 -20.58 33.79 -0.13
N MET A 22 -21.71 33.28 0.36
CA MET A 22 -21.74 32.05 1.16
C MET A 22 -21.24 30.84 0.37
N VAL A 23 -21.69 30.64 -0.88
CA VAL A 23 -21.25 29.51 -1.71
C VAL A 23 -19.75 29.61 -2.00
N SER A 24 -19.24 30.81 -2.28
CA SER A 24 -17.80 31.02 -2.54
C SER A 24 -16.90 30.67 -1.35
N ALA A 25 -17.39 30.87 -0.12
CA ALA A 25 -16.65 30.54 1.10
C ALA A 25 -16.75 29.05 1.48
N VAL A 26 -17.93 28.42 1.29
CA VAL A 26 -18.17 27.03 1.72
C VAL A 26 -17.60 26.00 0.72
N PHE A 27 -17.60 26.32 -0.58
CA PHE A 27 -17.16 25.38 -1.61
C PHE A 27 -15.68 24.94 -1.47
N PRO A 28 -14.71 25.84 -1.23
CA PRO A 28 -13.31 25.44 -1.01
C PRO A 28 -13.15 24.51 0.21
N VAL A 29 -13.89 24.79 1.30
CA VAL A 29 -13.87 23.99 2.53
C VAL A 29 -14.40 22.59 2.26
N PHE A 30 -15.53 22.47 1.57
CA PHE A 30 -16.12 21.18 1.16
C PHE A 30 -15.16 20.35 0.29
N MET A 31 -14.49 21.00 -0.67
CA MET A 31 -13.50 20.33 -1.51
C MET A 31 -12.29 19.85 -0.68
N SER A 32 -11.85 20.63 0.30
CA SER A 32 -10.74 20.26 1.19
C SER A 32 -11.10 19.10 2.10
N THR A 33 -12.27 19.11 2.75
CA THR A 33 -12.70 18.02 3.63
C THR A 33 -12.92 16.73 2.88
N ARG A 34 -13.51 16.78 1.68
CA ARG A 34 -13.65 15.60 0.82
C ARG A 34 -12.31 15.00 0.41
N ARG A 35 -11.30 15.83 0.11
CA ARG A 35 -9.95 15.35 -0.18
C ARG A 35 -9.34 14.69 1.06
N MET A 36 -9.44 15.31 2.22
CA MET A 36 -8.95 14.73 3.49
C MET A 36 -9.60 13.38 3.79
N ASP A 37 -10.91 13.23 3.57
CA ASP A 37 -11.63 11.98 3.81
C ASP A 37 -11.14 10.86 2.86
N LEU A 38 -10.97 11.17 1.57
CA LEU A 38 -10.42 10.24 0.59
C LEU A 38 -8.98 9.81 0.94
N TYR A 39 -8.13 10.74 1.38
CA TYR A 39 -6.77 10.42 1.83
C TYR A 39 -6.78 9.57 3.11
N SER A 40 -7.66 9.88 4.06
CA SER A 40 -7.79 9.12 5.32
C SER A 40 -8.23 7.67 5.07
N LYS A 41 -9.21 7.48 4.18
CA LYS A 41 -9.66 6.16 3.76
C LYS A 41 -8.55 5.39 3.06
N ALA A 42 -7.90 6.00 2.08
CA ALA A 42 -6.79 5.38 1.35
C ALA A 42 -5.61 5.01 2.29
N PHE A 43 -5.32 5.86 3.26
CA PHE A 43 -4.30 5.59 4.28
C PHE A 43 -4.66 4.39 5.17
N THR A 44 -5.92 4.30 5.59
CA THR A 44 -6.41 3.19 6.42
C THR A 44 -6.36 1.87 5.65
N GLU A 45 -6.80 1.85 4.40
CA GLU A 45 -6.74 0.68 3.52
C GLU A 45 -5.29 0.25 3.24
N ALA A 46 -4.40 1.21 2.93
CA ALA A 46 -2.98 0.95 2.74
C ALA A 46 -2.33 0.35 3.99
N ARG A 47 -2.68 0.86 5.17
CA ARG A 47 -2.19 0.33 6.45
C ARG A 47 -2.65 -1.11 6.68
N GLN A 48 -3.94 -1.39 6.47
CA GLN A 48 -4.48 -2.72 6.62
C GLN A 48 -3.83 -3.70 5.64
N LEU A 49 -3.66 -3.30 4.38
CA LEU A 49 -3.00 -4.10 3.36
C LEU A 49 -1.56 -4.44 3.77
N ALA A 50 -0.77 -3.44 4.20
CA ALA A 50 0.58 -3.69 4.67
C ALA A 50 0.60 -4.65 5.86
N GLN A 51 -0.25 -4.42 6.87
CA GLN A 51 -0.32 -5.27 8.06
C GLN A 51 -0.68 -6.73 7.73
N THR A 52 -1.70 -6.97 6.90
CA THR A 52 -2.06 -8.33 6.48
C THR A 52 -0.90 -9.03 5.78
N ARG A 53 -0.07 -8.30 5.04
CA ARG A 53 1.08 -8.88 4.34
C ARG A 53 2.25 -9.17 5.26
N ILE A 54 2.46 -8.33 6.27
CA ILE A 54 3.40 -8.61 7.36
C ILE A 54 3.03 -9.91 8.07
N GLU A 55 1.76 -10.03 8.47
CA GLU A 55 1.24 -11.20 9.17
C GLU A 55 1.37 -12.46 8.30
N TRP A 56 1.08 -12.35 7.00
CA TRP A 56 1.28 -13.45 6.06
C TRP A 56 2.75 -13.87 5.97
N ILE A 57 3.69 -12.94 5.73
CA ILE A 57 5.12 -13.27 5.62
C ILE A 57 5.62 -13.93 6.92
N TYR A 58 5.22 -13.40 8.08
CA TYR A 58 5.56 -13.96 9.38
C TYR A 58 5.00 -15.38 9.60
N SER A 59 3.79 -15.66 9.10
CA SER A 59 3.22 -17.01 9.15
C SER A 59 3.95 -17.99 8.23
N GLN A 60 4.41 -17.53 7.06
CA GLN A 60 5.11 -18.38 6.11
C GLN A 60 6.54 -18.67 6.57
N SER A 61 7.23 -17.68 7.16
CA SER A 61 8.59 -17.87 7.69
C SER A 61 8.66 -18.90 8.81
N GLN A 62 7.54 -19.17 9.51
CA GLN A 62 7.43 -20.25 10.49
C GLN A 62 7.30 -21.65 9.90
N ASN A 63 7.06 -21.79 8.60
CA ASN A 63 6.85 -23.08 7.94
C ASN A 63 7.81 -23.34 6.78
N TYR A 64 8.40 -22.28 6.24
CA TYR A 64 9.18 -22.30 5.00
C TYR A 64 10.52 -21.60 5.18
N GLY A 65 11.52 -22.04 4.42
CA GLY A 65 12.77 -21.32 4.24
C GLY A 65 12.55 -19.95 3.61
N TYR A 66 13.58 -19.10 3.61
CA TYR A 66 13.51 -17.79 2.96
C TYR A 66 13.23 -17.89 1.47
N LEU A 67 13.99 -18.74 0.76
CA LEU A 67 13.84 -18.94 -0.69
C LEU A 67 12.47 -19.53 -1.05
N ASP A 68 11.96 -20.44 -0.22
CA ASP A 68 10.60 -20.98 -0.35
C ASP A 68 9.54 -19.90 -0.14
N THR A 69 9.75 -18.97 0.80
CA THR A 69 8.84 -17.85 1.04
C THR A 69 8.79 -16.91 -0.16
N LEU A 70 9.95 -16.60 -0.76
CA LEU A 70 10.02 -15.81 -2.00
C LEU A 70 9.35 -16.54 -3.16
N TYR A 71 9.51 -17.86 -3.25
CA TYR A 71 8.82 -18.69 -4.23
C TYR A 71 7.30 -18.60 -4.06
N GLN A 72 6.77 -18.75 -2.83
CA GLN A 72 5.34 -18.59 -2.54
C GLN A 72 4.80 -17.18 -2.86
N LEU A 73 5.60 -16.14 -2.60
CA LEU A 73 5.24 -14.77 -2.98
C LEU A 73 5.10 -14.64 -4.51
N SER A 74 6.05 -15.19 -5.26
CA SER A 74 6.05 -15.08 -6.72
C SER A 74 4.94 -15.91 -7.38
N THR A 75 4.65 -17.09 -6.86
CA THR A 75 3.73 -18.06 -7.49
C THR A 75 2.30 -17.92 -6.97
N THR A 76 2.10 -18.15 -5.67
CA THR A 76 0.78 -18.19 -5.03
C THR A 76 0.19 -16.79 -4.91
N GLU A 77 1.00 -15.82 -4.48
CA GLU A 77 0.54 -14.44 -4.30
C GLU A 77 0.73 -13.57 -5.56
N SER A 78 1.30 -14.10 -6.63
CA SER A 78 1.49 -13.40 -7.91
C SER A 78 2.26 -12.08 -7.80
N TYR A 79 3.28 -12.01 -6.94
CA TYR A 79 4.22 -10.89 -6.94
C TYR A 79 5.23 -11.02 -8.07
N THR A 80 5.63 -9.89 -8.64
CA THR A 80 6.79 -9.83 -9.54
C THR A 80 8.03 -9.53 -8.70
N CYS A 81 8.88 -10.54 -8.50
CA CYS A 81 10.10 -10.45 -7.70
C CYS A 81 11.34 -10.26 -8.58
N SER A 82 12.09 -9.19 -8.34
CA SER A 82 13.40 -8.89 -8.96
C SER A 82 14.51 -9.25 -7.99
N GLY A 83 15.59 -9.86 -8.48
CA GLY A 83 16.72 -10.33 -7.66
C GLY A 83 16.57 -11.77 -7.16
N PHE A 84 15.44 -12.42 -7.44
CA PHE A 84 15.17 -13.83 -7.15
C PHE A 84 14.66 -14.52 -8.41
N THR A 85 15.16 -15.71 -8.70
CA THR A 85 14.69 -16.56 -9.80
C THR A 85 14.58 -18.00 -9.32
N TYR A 86 13.64 -18.74 -9.89
CA TYR A 86 13.45 -20.15 -9.63
C TYR A 86 13.25 -20.90 -10.95
N THR A 87 13.68 -22.14 -10.98
CA THR A 87 13.39 -23.07 -12.07
C THR A 87 12.84 -24.35 -11.51
N VAL A 88 11.76 -24.85 -12.08
CA VAL A 88 11.20 -26.15 -11.73
C VAL A 88 11.74 -27.17 -12.73
N ASP A 89 12.43 -28.19 -12.23
CA ASP A 89 12.87 -29.30 -13.07
C ASP A 89 11.63 -30.06 -13.58
N ALA A 90 11.51 -30.19 -14.90
CA ALA A 90 10.35 -30.82 -15.53
C ALA A 90 10.28 -32.34 -15.31
N ILE A 91 11.37 -32.97 -14.85
CA ILE A 91 11.49 -34.42 -14.66
C ILE A 91 11.38 -34.77 -13.18
N THR A 92 12.15 -34.10 -12.33
CA THR A 92 12.16 -34.41 -10.89
C THR A 92 11.13 -33.62 -10.09
N LEU A 93 10.57 -32.54 -10.67
CA LEU A 93 9.72 -31.55 -9.99
C LEU A 93 10.41 -30.81 -8.85
N ASP A 94 11.75 -30.90 -8.77
CA ASP A 94 12.52 -30.16 -7.79
C ASP A 94 12.57 -28.68 -8.18
N ILE A 95 12.57 -27.83 -7.14
CA ILE A 95 12.68 -26.39 -7.31
C ILE A 95 14.13 -26.00 -7.06
N LEU A 96 14.77 -25.44 -8.08
CA LEU A 96 16.10 -24.87 -7.98
C LEU A 96 15.97 -23.35 -7.79
N TYR A 97 16.58 -22.83 -6.72
CA TYR A 97 16.59 -21.41 -6.41
C TYR A 97 17.88 -20.75 -6.88
N ASN A 98 17.78 -19.54 -7.40
CA ASN A 98 18.92 -18.70 -7.74
C ASN A 98 18.66 -17.26 -7.29
N GLU A 99 19.46 -16.82 -6.33
CA GLU A 99 19.42 -15.49 -5.72
C GLU A 99 20.77 -14.80 -5.92
N PRO A 100 20.97 -14.09 -7.05
CA PRO A 100 22.23 -13.39 -7.32
C PRO A 100 22.41 -12.08 -6.54
N SER A 101 21.39 -11.63 -5.81
CA SER A 101 21.33 -10.33 -5.17
C SER A 101 21.01 -10.47 -3.69
N SER A 102 21.72 -9.75 -2.83
CA SER A 102 21.40 -9.65 -1.39
C SER A 102 20.13 -8.82 -1.11
N VAL A 103 19.56 -8.21 -2.15
CA VAL A 103 18.29 -7.47 -2.10
C VAL A 103 17.32 -8.04 -3.12
N VAL A 104 16.16 -8.49 -2.67
CA VAL A 104 15.06 -8.96 -3.50
C VAL A 104 13.88 -8.01 -3.36
N THR A 105 13.33 -7.55 -4.48
CA THR A 105 12.19 -6.63 -4.51
C THR A 105 10.99 -7.30 -5.17
N CYS A 106 9.94 -7.54 -4.40
CA CYS A 106 8.68 -8.12 -4.87
C CYS A 106 7.58 -7.05 -4.94
N THR A 107 7.00 -6.86 -6.11
CA THR A 107 5.95 -5.86 -6.35
C THR A 107 4.62 -6.51 -6.75
N LYS A 108 3.52 -5.96 -6.25
CA LYS A 108 2.16 -6.35 -6.63
C LYS A 108 1.27 -5.12 -6.75
N THR A 109 0.62 -4.99 -7.90
CA THR A 109 -0.33 -3.90 -8.15
C THR A 109 -1.71 -4.32 -7.64
N THR A 110 -2.23 -3.60 -6.66
CA THR A 110 -3.57 -3.80 -6.08
C THR A 110 -4.31 -2.46 -6.10
N ALA A 111 -4.97 -2.14 -7.22
CA ALA A 111 -5.57 -0.83 -7.43
C ALA A 111 -6.45 -0.36 -6.25
N PRO A 112 -6.25 0.88 -5.74
CA PRO A 112 -5.44 1.97 -6.28
C PRO A 112 -3.97 2.01 -5.82
N PHE A 113 -3.46 0.94 -5.18
CA PHE A 113 -2.14 0.90 -4.56
C PHE A 113 -1.15 -0.01 -5.31
N VAL A 114 0.13 0.30 -5.18
CA VAL A 114 1.23 -0.62 -5.46
C VAL A 114 1.84 -1.00 -4.13
N LEU A 115 1.92 -2.30 -3.88
CA LEU A 115 2.62 -2.85 -2.74
C LEU A 115 4.00 -3.31 -3.19
N GLU A 116 5.01 -2.87 -2.47
CA GLU A 116 6.40 -3.19 -2.71
C GLU A 116 7.00 -3.78 -1.42
N LEU A 117 7.54 -4.98 -1.54
CA LEU A 117 8.21 -5.72 -0.50
C LEU A 117 9.69 -5.78 -0.86
N ILE A 118 10.56 -5.33 0.04
CA ILE A 118 12.01 -5.35 -0.15
C ILE A 118 12.58 -6.25 0.94
N PHE A 119 13.20 -7.33 0.53
CA PHE A 119 13.91 -8.27 1.38
C PHE A 119 15.39 -7.98 1.24
N THR A 120 16.07 -7.71 2.36
CA THR A 120 17.52 -7.51 2.40
C THR A 120 18.13 -8.58 3.27
N LYS A 121 18.94 -9.46 2.67
CA LYS A 121 19.75 -10.45 3.38
C LYS A 121 21.00 -9.78 3.93
N ASN A 122 21.35 -10.08 5.17
CA ASN A 122 22.60 -9.61 5.76
C ASN A 122 23.69 -10.67 5.64
N ASP A 123 24.50 -10.60 4.59
CA ASP A 123 25.59 -11.56 4.32
C ASP A 123 26.75 -11.47 5.33
N ALA A 124 26.81 -10.41 6.16
CA ALA A 124 27.85 -10.24 7.16
C ALA A 124 27.62 -11.08 8.42
N ILE A 125 26.40 -11.58 8.62
CA ILE A 125 26.07 -12.47 9.73
C ILE A 125 26.07 -13.90 9.16
N LEU A 126 26.99 -14.74 9.64
CA LEU A 126 27.29 -16.08 9.12
C LEU A 126 26.11 -17.08 9.18
N THR A 127 25.01 -16.69 9.80
CA THR A 127 23.76 -17.43 9.83
C THR A 127 22.80 -16.76 8.87
N GLU A 128 22.29 -17.51 7.88
CA GLU A 128 21.33 -17.05 6.85
C GLU A 128 19.98 -16.56 7.40
N ASP A 129 19.91 -16.36 8.72
CA ASP A 129 18.70 -16.25 9.53
C ASP A 129 18.23 -14.80 9.72
N PHE A 130 18.96 -13.79 9.23
CA PHE A 130 18.61 -12.37 9.40
C PHE A 130 18.23 -11.71 8.08
N ILE A 131 16.95 -11.36 7.99
CA ILE A 131 16.39 -10.68 6.82
C ILE A 131 15.63 -9.44 7.28
N ASP A 132 16.02 -8.31 6.72
CA ASP A 132 15.29 -7.06 6.87
C ASP A 132 14.21 -6.98 5.79
N ILE A 133 12.95 -6.94 6.24
CA ILE A 133 11.80 -6.78 5.35
C ILE A 133 11.28 -5.36 5.46
N LYS A 134 11.28 -4.65 4.34
CA LYS A 134 10.68 -3.33 4.17
C LYS A 134 9.43 -3.42 3.30
N ILE A 135 8.32 -2.90 3.79
CA ILE A 135 7.04 -2.88 3.08
C ILE A 135 6.64 -1.44 2.80
N THR A 136 6.42 -1.15 1.52
CA THR A 136 6.03 0.16 1.03
C THR A 136 4.70 0.04 0.30
N VAL A 137 3.75 0.91 0.65
CA VAL A 137 2.49 1.07 -0.08
C VAL A 137 2.50 2.41 -0.77
N ASN A 138 2.53 2.39 -2.08
CA ASN A 138 2.55 3.57 -2.95
C ASN A 138 1.17 3.75 -3.61
N ASP A 139 0.72 5.00 -3.80
CA ASP A 139 -0.43 5.27 -4.67
C ASP A 139 -0.01 5.07 -6.13
N ILE A 140 -0.80 4.34 -6.93
CA ILE A 140 -0.53 4.15 -8.37
C ILE A 140 -0.50 5.50 -9.11
N ARG A 141 -1.31 6.48 -8.69
CA ARG A 141 -1.53 7.73 -9.43
C ARG A 141 -0.47 8.78 -9.17
N THR A 142 0.04 8.83 -7.94
CA THR A 142 1.00 9.87 -7.52
C THR A 142 2.38 9.32 -7.25
N SER A 143 2.55 7.99 -7.21
CA SER A 143 3.77 7.30 -6.79
C SER A 143 4.29 7.76 -5.42
N THR A 144 3.44 8.39 -4.62
CA THR A 144 3.77 8.82 -3.27
C THR A 144 3.62 7.65 -2.32
N THR A 145 4.61 7.47 -1.47
CA THR A 145 4.53 6.51 -0.37
C THR A 145 3.46 6.95 0.63
N ILE A 146 2.39 6.16 0.70
CA ILE A 146 1.29 6.36 1.65
C ILE A 146 1.71 5.77 3.00
N LYS A 147 2.36 4.61 2.98
CA LYS A 147 2.79 3.92 4.20
C LYS A 147 4.09 3.16 3.99
N LEU A 148 4.90 3.15 5.05
CA LEU A 148 6.19 2.49 5.10
C LEU A 148 6.34 1.73 6.44
N TYR A 149 6.83 0.50 6.34
CA TYR A 149 7.30 -0.32 7.46
C TYR A 149 8.73 -0.74 7.13
N GLU A 150 9.70 -0.35 7.95
CA GLU A 150 11.12 -0.47 7.57
C GLU A 150 11.86 -1.62 8.23
N THR A 151 11.29 -2.31 9.22
CA THR A 151 12.06 -3.35 9.93
C THR A 151 11.16 -4.40 10.56
N LEU A 152 10.93 -5.47 9.81
CA LEU A 152 10.58 -6.76 10.38
C LEU A 152 11.82 -7.62 10.33
N TYR A 153 12.40 -7.88 11.50
CA TYR A 153 13.43 -8.89 11.65
C TYR A 153 12.73 -10.25 11.70
N ALA A 154 12.87 -11.04 10.64
CA ALA A 154 12.65 -12.48 10.74
C ALA A 154 13.97 -13.09 11.20
N THR A 155 14.02 -13.65 12.42
CA THR A 155 15.23 -14.23 13.04
C THR A 155 15.29 -15.75 12.91
N GLY A 156 14.82 -16.29 11.79
CA GLY A 156 14.76 -17.73 11.58
C GLY A 156 13.64 -18.10 10.63
N PHE A 157 13.99 -18.23 9.35
CA PHE A 157 13.31 -19.16 8.47
C PHE A 157 13.82 -20.55 8.87
N ILE A 158 12.95 -21.55 9.04
CA ILE A 158 13.38 -22.88 9.52
C ILE A 158 14.52 -23.41 8.64
N GLN A 159 15.62 -23.83 9.29
CA GLN A 159 16.77 -24.52 8.68
C GLN A 159 16.45 -25.98 8.34
#